data_AF-A0A9E2QEE0-F1
#
_entry.id   AF-A0A9E2QEE0-F1
#
_cell.length_a   1.000
_cell.length_b   1.000
_cell.length_c   1.000
_cell.angle_alpha   90.00
_cell.angle_beta   90.00
_cell.angle_gamma   90.00
#
_symmetry.space_group_name_H-M   'P 1'
#
loop_
_entity.id
_entity.type
_entity.pdbx_description
1 polymer ?
#
loop_
_entity_poly.entity_id
_entity_poly.type
_entity_poly.pdbx_seq_one_letter_code
_entity_poly.pdbx_strand_id
1 'polypeptide(L)' 'MPSVPLLRPNQVVKAFTRLGWEVARQRGSHIILVKDGHIATLSIPNHS' A
#
# COMPACT_ATOMS: atom_id res chain seq x y z
N MET A 1 -5.97 -9.94 -22.70
CA MET A 1 -4.96 -9.71 -21.65
C MET A 1 -5.12 -10.80 -20.59
N PRO A 2 -4.03 -11.36 -20.06
CA PRO A 2 -4.15 -12.33 -18.96
C PRO A 2 -4.77 -11.66 -17.72
N SER A 3 -5.52 -12.43 -16.94
CA SER A 3 -6.10 -11.95 -15.69
C SER A 3 -4.99 -11.66 -14.67
N VAL A 4 -4.96 -10.43 -14.15
CA VAL A 4 -4.05 -10.03 -13.08
C VAL A 4 -4.69 -10.41 -11.74
N PRO A 5 -3.93 -10.95 -10.77
CA PRO A 5 -4.46 -11.23 -9.44
C PRO A 5 -4.94 -9.94 -8.76
N LEU A 6 -6.17 -9.98 -8.26
CA LEU A 6 -6.73 -8.94 -7.39
C LEU A 6 -6.23 -9.17 -5.96
N LEU A 7 -5.39 -8.27 -5.47
CA LEU A 7 -4.92 -8.26 -4.09
C LEU A 7 -5.82 -7.37 -3.24
N ARG A 8 -6.28 -7.88 -2.10
CA ARG A 8 -7.08 -7.05 -1.18
C ARG A 8 -6.18 -5.97 -0.57
N PRO A 9 -6.59 -4.69 -0.53
CA PRO A 9 -5.76 -3.60 -0.05
C PRO A 9 -5.19 -3.85 1.36
N ASN A 10 -6.00 -4.41 2.27
CA ASN A 10 -5.57 -4.75 3.63
C ASN A 10 -4.46 -5.82 3.69
N GLN A 11 -4.44 -6.78 2.76
CA GLN A 11 -3.38 -7.77 2.66
C GLN A 11 -2.08 -7.14 2.18
N VAL A 12 -2.17 -6.20 1.23
CA VAL A 12 -1.02 -5.44 0.71
C VAL A 12 -0.43 -4.57 1.82
N VAL A 13 -1.26 -3.81 2.54
CA VAL A 13 -0.81 -2.99 3.69
C VAL A 13 -0.09 -3.87 4.72
N LYS A 14 -0.70 -4.99 5.14
CA LYS A 14 -0.11 -5.90 6.13
C LYS A 14 1.23 -6.47 5.67
N ALA A 15 1.37 -6.80 4.38
CA ALA A 15 2.60 -7.33 3.83
C ALA A 15 3.73 -6.27 3.86
N PHE A 16 3.46 -5.05 3.39
CA PHE A 16 4.46 -3.98 3.40
C PHE A 16 4.81 -3.51 4.80
N THR A 17 3.86 -3.51 5.75
CA THR A 17 4.18 -3.21 7.14
C THR A 17 5.17 -4.18 7.77
N ARG A 18 5.09 -5.47 7.43
CA ARG A 18 6.10 -6.46 7.84
C ARG A 18 7.49 -6.21 7.23
N LEU A 19 7.57 -5.44 6.13
CA LEU A 19 8.81 -5.07 5.45
C LEU A 19 9.34 -3.69 5.90
N GLY A 20 8.79 -3.15 7.01
CA GLY A 20 9.21 -1.88 7.60
C GLY A 20 8.57 -0.65 6.98
N TRP A 21 7.44 -0.81 6.27
CA TRP A 21 6.64 0.33 5.82
C TRP A 21 5.58 0.71 6.86
N GLU A 22 5.29 1.99 6.97
CA GLU A 22 4.33 2.51 7.95
C GLU A 22 3.23 3.29 7.23
N VAL A 23 1.99 3.15 7.68
CA VAL A 23 0.86 3.92 7.13
C VAL A 23 1.02 5.37 7.58
N ALA A 24 1.30 6.26 6.64
CA ALA A 24 1.47 7.68 6.92
C ALA A 24 0.12 8.43 6.91
N ARG A 25 -0.74 8.11 5.93
CA ARG A 25 -2.06 8.74 5.78
C ARG A 25 -2.95 7.97 4.81
N GLN A 26 -4.25 8.21 4.88
CA GLN A 26 -5.20 7.85 3.84
C GLN A 26 -5.86 9.12 3.30
N ARG A 27 -5.87 9.30 1.96
CA ARG A 27 -6.63 10.37 1.29
C ARG A 27 -7.55 9.75 0.25
N GLY A 28 -8.85 9.89 0.46
CA GLY A 28 -9.86 9.21 -0.35
C GLY A 28 -9.63 7.69 -0.35
N SER A 29 -9.60 7.11 -1.54
CA SER A 29 -9.35 5.68 -1.73
C SER A 29 -7.86 5.30 -1.71
N HIS A 30 -6.91 6.21 -1.47
CA HIS A 30 -5.49 5.86 -1.48
C HIS A 30 -4.88 5.84 -0.08
N ILE A 31 -4.29 4.70 0.28
CA ILE A 31 -3.50 4.52 1.50
C ILE A 31 -2.03 4.75 1.15
N ILE A 32 -1.40 5.72 1.81
CA ILE A 32 0.01 6.08 1.58
C ILE A 32 0.86 5.49 2.70
N LEU A 33 1.86 4.72 2.33
CA LEU A 33 2.88 4.17 3.21
C LEU A 33 4.23 4.86 2.97
N VAL A 34 5.01 5.01 4.03
CA VAL A 34 6.38 5.53 4.01
C VAL A 34 7.31 4.51 4.67
N LYS A 35 8.61 4.62 4.41
CA LYS A 35 9.64 3.82 5.08
C LYS A 35 10.84 4.70 5.36
N ASP A 36 11.35 4.65 6.59
CA ASP A 36 12.51 5.44 6.97
C ASP A 36 13.72 5.15 6.07
N GLY A 37 14.48 6.20 5.73
CA GLY A 37 15.59 6.14 4.78
C GLY A 37 15.20 5.83 3.33
N HIS A 38 13.90 5.75 2.99
CA HIS A 38 13.44 5.46 1.64
C HIS A 38 12.89 6.71 0.94
N ILE A 39 13.40 7.00 -0.26
CA ILE A 39 13.09 8.23 -1.00
C ILE A 39 11.67 8.27 -1.57
N ALA A 40 11.02 7.11 -1.70
CA ALA A 40 9.73 6.97 -2.34
C ALA A 40 8.63 6.64 -1.33
N THR A 41 7.41 7.08 -1.64
CA THR A 41 6.21 6.68 -0.93
C THR A 41 5.50 5.57 -1.70
N LEU A 42 4.83 4.67 -0.98
CA LEU A 42 4.07 3.57 -1.57
C LEU A 42 2.58 3.90 -1.48
N SER A 43 1.88 3.87 -2.61
CA SER A 43 0.45 4.17 -2.70
C SER A 43 -0.33 2.88 -2.97
N ILE A 44 -1.25 2.53 -2.08
CA ILE A 44 -2.14 1.36 -2.22
C ILE A 44 -3.55 1.87 -2.54
N PRO A 45 -4.08 1.57 -3.74
CA PRO A 45 -5.48 1.81 -4.04
C PRO A 45 -6.39 0.95 -3.16
N ASN A 46 -7.39 1.59 -2.60
CA ASN A 46 -8.46 1.06 -1.75
C ASN A 46 -9.79 1.67 -2.21
N HIS A 47 -10.05 1.55 -3.51
CA HIS A 47 -11.37 1.73 -4.07
C HIS A 47 -11.99 0.34 -4.21
N SER A 48 -13.23 0.20 -3.72
CA SER A 48 -14.03 -1.02 -3.86
C SER A 48 -14.27 -1.38 -5.33
#